data_AF-A0A2J7ZE61-F1
#
_entry.id   AF-A0A2J7ZE61-F1
#
_cell.length_a   1.000
_cell.length_b   1.000
_cell.length_c   1.000
_cell.angle_alpha   90.00
_cell.angle_beta   90.00
_cell.angle_gamma   90.00
#
_symmetry.space_group_name_H-M   'P 1'
#
loop_
_entity.id
_entity.type
_entity.pdbx_description
1 polymer ?
#
loop_
_entity_poly.entity_id
_entity_poly.type
_entity_poly.pdbx_seq_one_letter_code
_entity_poly.pdbx_strand_id
1 'polypeptide(L)'
;MLISRLERLGLGVLTRSCPPDLVDRVVGDAGRSERRRRLLSARFTVYFVLAMCLFPQADYLEVLRLVKTGDPGLRSWTGVNKSSLTRARQRLGWAVMRDLFRAVARPLGGSGELFRGLRVLALDGTLLAVPDSAGNNDAFGKSGSERSPMGYPQARVVAVAECSSHAVLDAVIGGFKESERIVSDTLEAHIGAGTLLLADRGLWGLARWHRLRERGTHLLWRIERRKARRVQDVLPDGSYLARIEANKHSKAAGTAKAPPALVRVIDYRIDGQPDIVRLITSLTDHEKYPATELAALYARRWEIELVFDEIKTHQRGRPVLRSQTPDGVRQEIYAHLIVHHATRDLLDEAARLHSSTAERTSFTRALHVVRRTVISPSGFSPLRPQTRPAPRTHRDRPQPPASSSAS
;
A
#
# COMPACT_ATOMS: atom_id res chain seq x y z
N MET A 1 -22.82 16.41 25.55
CA MET A 1 -23.47 15.63 24.46
C MET A 1 -22.74 15.68 23.10
N LEU A 2 -21.46 16.10 23.03
CA LEU A 2 -20.62 15.99 21.81
C LEU A 2 -19.87 14.63 21.70
N ILE A 3 -20.08 13.75 22.68
CA ILE A 3 -19.18 12.65 23.04
C ILE A 3 -19.38 11.40 22.17
N SER A 4 -20.48 11.26 21.41
CA SER A 4 -20.79 10.05 20.62
C SER A 4 -20.83 10.23 19.09
N ARG A 5 -20.39 11.39 18.55
CA ARG A 5 -20.54 11.71 17.10
C ARG A 5 -19.26 11.59 16.28
N LEU A 6 -18.09 11.92 16.84
CA LEU A 6 -16.80 11.71 16.15
C LEU A 6 -16.35 10.23 16.09
N GLU A 7 -17.13 9.32 16.68
CA GLU A 7 -16.96 7.86 16.59
C GLU A 7 -17.48 7.28 15.28
N ARG A 8 -18.25 8.04 14.50
CA ARG A 8 -18.80 7.61 13.20
C ARG A 8 -18.51 8.65 12.13
N LEU A 9 -17.23 8.91 11.86
CA LEU A 9 -16.86 9.56 10.61
C LEU A 9 -17.35 8.65 9.48
N GLY A 10 -18.41 9.05 8.77
CA GLY A 10 -19.05 8.30 7.71
C GLY A 10 -18.22 8.23 6.42
N LEU A 11 -16.93 7.89 6.51
CA LEU A 11 -16.00 7.88 5.37
C LEU A 11 -16.03 6.55 4.60
N GLY A 12 -17.10 5.78 4.77
CA GLY A 12 -17.37 4.54 4.06
C GLY A 12 -16.22 3.54 4.12
N VAL A 13 -15.62 3.28 2.96
CA VAL A 13 -14.54 2.29 2.78
C VAL A 13 -13.29 2.66 3.60
N LEU A 14 -12.98 3.95 3.80
CA LEU A 14 -11.80 4.35 4.58
C LEU A 14 -11.90 3.96 6.04
N THR A 15 -13.09 4.04 6.65
CA THR A 15 -13.28 3.61 8.04
C THR A 15 -13.30 2.09 8.21
N ARG A 16 -13.53 1.34 7.12
CA ARG A 16 -13.40 -0.12 7.14
C ARG A 16 -11.93 -0.52 7.16
N SER A 17 -11.11 0.06 6.28
CA SER A 17 -9.68 -0.25 6.20
C SER A 17 -8.86 0.41 7.31
N CYS A 18 -9.28 1.57 7.80
CA CYS A 18 -8.70 2.26 8.95
C CYS A 18 -9.77 2.49 10.02
N PRO A 19 -10.12 1.48 10.84
CA PRO A 19 -11.10 1.65 11.91
C PRO A 19 -10.69 2.76 12.90
N PRO A 20 -11.63 3.52 13.47
CA PRO A 20 -11.35 4.59 14.44
C PRO A 20 -10.42 4.14 15.57
N ASP A 21 -10.68 2.96 16.15
CA ASP A 21 -9.87 2.42 17.25
C ASP A 21 -8.41 2.16 16.82
N LEU A 22 -8.20 1.68 15.60
CA LEU A 22 -6.85 1.51 15.06
C LEU A 22 -6.16 2.86 14.90
N VAL A 23 -6.86 3.86 14.34
CA VAL A 23 -6.33 5.22 14.17
C VAL A 23 -5.96 5.82 15.52
N ASP A 24 -6.79 5.67 16.54
CA ASP A 24 -6.51 6.19 17.88
C ASP A 24 -5.32 5.53 18.54
N ARG A 25 -5.18 4.20 18.42
CA ARG A 25 -4.01 3.48 18.93
C ARG A 25 -2.74 4.01 18.28
N VAL A 26 -2.68 4.07 16.96
CA VAL A 26 -1.50 4.56 16.23
C VAL A 26 -1.17 6.02 16.59
N VAL A 27 -2.18 6.88 16.74
CA VAL A 27 -2.00 8.27 17.20
C VAL A 27 -1.48 8.32 18.64
N GLY A 28 -1.97 7.44 19.51
CA GLY A 28 -1.53 7.24 20.89
C GLY A 28 -0.06 6.86 20.96
N ASP A 29 0.31 5.78 20.27
CA ASP A 29 1.67 5.22 20.23
C ASP A 29 2.70 6.23 19.70
N ALA A 30 2.29 7.07 18.74
CA ALA A 30 3.13 8.14 18.21
C ALA A 30 3.27 9.36 19.14
N GLY A 31 2.61 9.36 20.30
CA GLY A 31 2.58 10.50 21.23
C GLY A 31 1.87 11.74 20.67
N ARG A 32 0.98 11.55 19.68
CA ARG A 32 0.28 12.64 18.96
C ARG A 32 -1.17 12.83 19.41
N SER A 33 -1.56 12.15 20.48
CA SER A 33 -2.84 12.34 21.15
C SER A 33 -3.01 13.79 21.63
N GLU A 34 -4.24 14.28 21.54
CA GLU A 34 -4.54 15.65 21.94
C GLU A 34 -4.62 15.78 23.47
N ARG A 35 -4.01 16.83 24.01
CA ARG A 35 -4.16 17.20 25.44
C ARG A 35 -5.48 17.92 25.73
N ARG A 36 -6.05 18.60 24.72
CA ARG A 36 -7.38 19.26 24.76
C ARG A 36 -8.12 18.90 23.48
N ARG A 37 -9.37 18.46 23.59
CA ARG A 37 -10.21 18.10 22.44
C ARG A 37 -10.53 19.35 21.61
N ARG A 38 -9.99 19.42 20.39
CA ARG A 38 -10.25 20.52 19.43
C ARG A 38 -11.14 20.01 18.29
N LEU A 39 -11.73 20.94 17.52
CA LEU A 39 -12.48 20.59 16.30
C LEU A 39 -11.64 19.69 15.37
N LEU A 40 -10.40 20.09 15.09
CA LEU A 40 -9.47 19.33 14.25
C LEU A 40 -8.69 18.31 15.06
N SER A 41 -9.36 17.25 15.51
CA SER A 41 -8.72 16.17 16.28
C SER A 41 -7.62 15.46 15.47
N ALA A 42 -6.69 14.76 16.13
CA ALA A 42 -5.68 13.94 15.46
C ALA A 42 -6.34 12.87 14.57
N ARG A 43 -7.35 12.17 15.08
CA ARG A 43 -8.18 11.21 14.33
C ARG A 43 -8.81 11.86 13.09
N PHE A 44 -9.49 13.00 13.27
CA PHE A 44 -10.09 13.73 12.13
C PHE A 44 -9.01 14.10 11.10
N THR A 45 -7.84 14.53 11.56
CA THR A 45 -6.74 14.93 10.68
C THR A 45 -6.20 13.76 9.86
N VAL A 46 -6.10 12.55 10.42
CA VAL A 46 -5.75 11.32 9.67
C VAL A 46 -6.73 11.12 8.51
N TYR A 47 -8.02 11.11 8.81
CA TYR A 47 -9.04 10.91 7.80
C TYR A 47 -9.11 12.05 6.77
N PHE A 48 -8.90 13.28 7.19
CA PHE A 48 -8.79 14.43 6.30
C PHE A 48 -7.61 14.26 5.33
N VAL A 49 -6.47 13.75 5.81
CA VAL A 49 -5.31 13.44 4.97
C VAL A 49 -5.61 12.32 3.97
N LEU A 50 -6.33 11.27 4.37
CA LEU A 50 -6.78 10.23 3.44
C LEU A 50 -7.76 10.78 2.39
N ALA A 51 -8.71 11.63 2.81
CA ALA A 51 -9.66 12.28 1.91
C ALA A 51 -8.96 13.20 0.88
N MET A 52 -7.89 13.90 1.28
CA MET A 52 -7.08 14.68 0.33
C MET A 52 -6.52 13.81 -0.79
N CYS A 53 -6.13 12.57 -0.51
CA CYS A 53 -5.62 11.62 -1.52
C CYS A 53 -6.73 11.05 -2.42
N LEU A 54 -7.98 11.02 -1.94
CA LEU A 54 -9.14 10.70 -2.77
C LEU A 54 -9.54 11.86 -3.69
N PHE A 55 -9.41 13.10 -3.24
CA PHE A 55 -9.80 14.31 -3.99
C PHE A 55 -8.59 15.20 -4.30
N PRO A 56 -7.66 14.76 -5.16
CA PRO A 56 -6.39 15.45 -5.36
C PRO A 56 -6.52 16.83 -6.03
N GLN A 57 -7.60 17.05 -6.79
CA GLN A 57 -7.87 18.34 -7.45
C GLN A 57 -8.51 19.37 -6.52
N ALA A 58 -9.05 18.94 -5.38
CA ALA A 58 -9.69 19.81 -4.42
C ALA A 58 -8.66 20.48 -3.50
N ASP A 59 -8.85 21.77 -3.24
CA ASP A 59 -8.11 22.45 -2.17
C ASP A 59 -8.56 21.96 -0.78
N TYR A 60 -7.88 22.40 0.28
CA TYR A 60 -8.16 21.92 1.64
C TYR A 60 -9.56 22.24 2.14
N LEU A 61 -10.09 23.40 1.78
CA LEU A 61 -11.44 23.79 2.21
C LEU A 61 -12.48 23.01 1.43
N GLU A 62 -12.23 22.73 0.16
CA GLU A 62 -13.11 21.90 -0.64
C GLU A 62 -13.11 20.44 -0.17
N VAL A 63 -11.95 19.85 0.12
CA VAL A 63 -11.88 18.51 0.75
C VAL A 63 -12.65 18.49 2.07
N LEU A 64 -12.53 19.55 2.88
CA LEU A 64 -13.29 19.67 4.13
C LEU A 64 -14.80 19.74 3.87
N ARG A 65 -15.26 20.47 2.85
CA ARG A 65 -16.68 20.53 2.47
C ARG A 65 -17.20 19.15 2.04
N LEU A 66 -16.43 18.42 1.24
CA LEU A 66 -16.79 17.06 0.81
C LEU A 66 -16.92 16.11 2.02
N VAL A 67 -15.95 16.12 2.93
CA VAL A 67 -16.00 15.33 4.17
C VAL A 67 -17.19 15.73 5.06
N LYS A 68 -17.48 17.02 5.19
CA LYS A 68 -18.66 17.51 5.93
C LYS A 68 -19.99 17.07 5.33
N THR A 69 -20.03 16.83 4.01
CA THR A 69 -21.26 16.40 3.33
C THR A 69 -21.64 14.98 3.76
N GLY A 70 -20.65 14.08 3.85
CA GLY A 70 -20.81 12.70 4.28
C GLY A 70 -21.09 12.52 5.78
N ASP A 71 -20.75 13.50 6.62
CA ASP A 71 -20.99 13.45 8.06
C ASP A 71 -21.86 14.64 8.56
N PRO A 72 -23.15 14.40 8.85
CA PRO A 72 -24.05 15.41 9.40
C PRO A 72 -23.54 16.08 10.69
N GLY A 73 -22.72 15.39 11.50
CA GLY A 73 -22.13 15.91 12.73
C GLY A 73 -21.05 16.97 12.50
N LEU A 74 -20.47 17.03 11.30
CA LEU A 74 -19.45 18.02 10.92
C LEU A 74 -20.02 19.26 10.23
N ARG A 75 -21.29 19.22 9.79
CA ARG A 75 -21.94 20.30 9.04
C ARG A 75 -21.99 21.62 9.82
N SER A 76 -22.07 21.55 11.15
CA SER A 76 -22.11 22.72 12.03
C SER A 76 -20.74 23.37 12.29
N TRP A 77 -19.63 22.80 11.80
CA TRP A 77 -18.31 23.36 12.05
C TRP A 77 -18.10 24.66 11.28
N THR A 78 -17.93 25.76 12.01
CA THR A 78 -17.56 27.08 11.48
C THR A 78 -16.12 27.44 11.86
N GLY A 79 -15.54 28.45 11.21
CA GLY A 79 -14.23 29.00 11.59
C GLY A 79 -12.99 28.15 11.25
N VAL A 80 -13.14 26.99 10.59
CA VAL A 80 -12.00 26.22 10.08
C VAL A 80 -11.49 26.83 8.78
N ASN A 81 -10.24 27.30 8.80
CA ASN A 81 -9.55 27.87 7.63
C ASN A 81 -8.34 27.03 7.20
N LYS A 82 -7.74 27.39 6.06
CA LYS A 82 -6.59 26.69 5.47
C LYS A 82 -5.41 26.56 6.45
N SER A 83 -5.08 27.64 7.18
CA SER A 83 -3.97 27.63 8.13
C SER A 83 -4.22 26.71 9.34
N SER A 84 -5.48 26.55 9.76
CA SER A 84 -5.86 25.61 10.81
C SER A 84 -5.68 24.16 10.38
N LEU A 85 -6.05 23.81 9.13
CA LEU A 85 -5.82 22.49 8.55
C LEU A 85 -4.33 22.19 8.35
N THR A 86 -3.55 23.16 7.87
CA THR A 86 -2.09 23.04 7.77
C THR A 86 -1.45 22.76 9.14
N ARG A 87 -1.81 23.53 10.18
CA ARG A 87 -1.30 23.33 11.55
C ARG A 87 -1.73 21.99 12.14
N ALA A 88 -2.94 21.51 11.84
CA ALA A 88 -3.39 20.19 12.27
C ALA A 88 -2.55 19.07 11.64
N ARG A 89 -2.30 19.13 10.33
CA ARG A 89 -1.42 18.19 9.63
C ARG A 89 0.01 18.17 10.16
N GLN A 90 0.58 19.35 10.43
CA GLN A 90 1.91 19.49 11.03
C GLN A 90 1.96 18.87 12.44
N ARG A 91 0.93 19.12 13.26
CA ARG A 91 0.83 18.53 14.60
C ARG A 91 0.76 17.00 14.56
N LEU A 92 0.01 16.44 13.59
CA LEU A 92 -0.12 15.00 13.39
C LEU A 92 1.23 14.35 13.05
N GLY A 93 2.02 15.00 12.18
CA GLY A 93 3.29 14.44 11.69
C GLY A 93 3.07 13.33 10.66
N TRP A 94 4.15 12.93 9.99
CA TRP A 94 4.11 11.92 8.94
C TRP A 94 4.25 10.48 9.46
N ALA A 95 4.92 10.31 10.60
CA ALA A 95 5.14 8.99 11.23
C ALA A 95 3.81 8.28 11.53
N VAL A 96 2.78 9.01 11.97
CA VAL A 96 1.43 8.46 12.18
C VAL A 96 0.88 7.80 10.91
N MET A 97 1.07 8.42 9.73
CA MET A 97 0.59 7.83 8.47
C MET A 97 1.44 6.62 8.04
N ARG A 98 2.76 6.64 8.30
CA ARG A 98 3.63 5.47 8.09
C ARG A 98 3.18 4.29 8.95
N ASP A 99 2.97 4.53 10.24
CA ASP A 99 2.66 3.49 11.20
C ASP A 99 1.24 2.96 10.98
N LEU A 100 0.30 3.84 10.59
CA LEU A 100 -1.02 3.43 10.12
C LEU A 100 -0.93 2.58 8.85
N PHE A 101 -0.11 2.99 7.87
CA PHE A 101 0.12 2.19 6.65
C PHE A 101 0.62 0.79 6.99
N ARG A 102 1.64 0.68 7.85
CA ARG A 102 2.17 -0.62 8.31
C ARG A 102 1.13 -1.47 9.02
N ALA A 103 0.22 -0.86 9.77
CA ALA A 103 -0.83 -1.57 10.48
C ALA A 103 -1.97 -2.08 9.57
N VAL A 104 -2.21 -1.41 8.42
CA VAL A 104 -3.26 -1.82 7.47
C VAL A 104 -2.73 -2.69 6.34
N ALA A 105 -1.47 -2.52 5.94
CA ALA A 105 -0.87 -3.23 4.82
C ALA A 105 -0.76 -4.73 5.14
N ARG A 106 -1.48 -5.53 4.36
CA ARG A 106 -1.49 -7.00 4.45
C ARG A 106 -1.68 -7.64 3.07
N PRO A 107 -1.28 -8.89 2.87
CA PRO A 107 -1.70 -9.64 1.70
C PRO A 107 -3.22 -9.66 1.58
N LEU A 108 -3.71 -9.52 0.37
CA LEU A 108 -5.14 -9.58 0.06
C LEU A 108 -5.46 -10.86 -0.74
N GLY A 109 -4.53 -11.30 -1.58
CA GLY A 109 -4.69 -12.44 -2.46
C GLY A 109 -4.92 -13.77 -1.73
N GLY A 110 -5.85 -14.56 -2.26
CA GLY A 110 -6.25 -15.85 -1.71
C GLY A 110 -5.19 -16.96 -1.86
N SER A 111 -5.40 -18.09 -1.19
CA SER A 111 -4.50 -19.26 -1.28
C SER A 111 -4.45 -19.89 -2.67
N GLY A 112 -5.49 -19.70 -3.50
CA GLY A 112 -5.54 -20.18 -4.89
C GLY A 112 -4.61 -19.42 -5.85
N GLU A 113 -3.99 -18.32 -5.40
CA GLU A 113 -3.13 -17.46 -6.22
C GLU A 113 -1.63 -17.68 -5.94
N LEU A 114 -1.29 -18.69 -5.13
CA LEU A 114 0.09 -19.00 -4.74
C LEU A 114 0.80 -19.81 -5.83
N PHE A 115 2.05 -19.45 -6.12
CA PHE A 115 2.92 -20.24 -6.99
C PHE A 115 3.57 -21.38 -6.20
N ARG A 116 3.09 -22.62 -6.36
CA ARG A 116 3.62 -23.81 -5.64
C ARG A 116 3.66 -23.59 -4.12
N GLY A 117 2.63 -22.94 -3.58
CA GLY A 117 2.54 -22.57 -2.16
C GLY A 117 3.31 -21.31 -1.76
N LEU A 118 3.95 -20.61 -2.69
CA LEU A 118 4.67 -19.37 -2.45
C LEU A 118 3.84 -18.15 -2.88
N ARG A 119 3.73 -17.16 -2.01
CA ARG A 119 3.14 -15.86 -2.35
C ARG A 119 4.12 -15.06 -3.20
N VAL A 120 3.69 -14.64 -4.39
CA VAL A 120 4.55 -13.95 -5.35
C VAL A 120 4.49 -12.44 -5.09
N LEU A 121 5.66 -11.88 -4.75
CA LEU A 121 5.84 -10.48 -4.44
C LEU A 121 6.78 -9.86 -5.48
N ALA A 122 6.58 -8.59 -5.81
CA ALA A 122 7.50 -7.81 -6.61
C ALA A 122 8.08 -6.65 -5.79
N LEU A 123 9.39 -6.41 -5.94
CA LEU A 123 10.10 -5.27 -5.38
C LEU A 123 10.57 -4.36 -6.51
N ASP A 124 10.19 -3.09 -6.42
CA ASP A 124 10.59 -2.06 -7.38
C ASP A 124 10.43 -0.66 -6.78
N GLY A 125 10.98 0.34 -7.47
CA GLY A 125 10.96 1.73 -7.08
C GLY A 125 10.32 2.65 -8.11
N THR A 126 9.77 3.75 -7.64
CA THR A 126 9.23 4.81 -8.50
C THR A 126 9.57 6.19 -7.96
N LEU A 127 9.58 7.18 -8.85
CA LEU A 127 9.83 8.57 -8.51
C LEU A 127 8.53 9.39 -8.56
N LEU A 128 8.32 10.19 -7.53
CA LEU A 128 7.20 11.12 -7.41
C LEU A 128 7.75 12.54 -7.37
N ALA A 129 7.31 13.39 -8.32
CA ALA A 129 7.66 14.80 -8.30
C ALA A 129 6.99 15.51 -7.11
N VAL A 130 7.74 16.37 -6.44
CA VAL A 130 7.28 17.13 -5.27
C VAL A 130 7.50 18.63 -5.49
N PRO A 131 6.78 19.52 -4.79
CA PRO A 131 6.92 20.96 -4.99
C PRO A 131 8.35 21.45 -4.80
N ASP A 132 8.74 22.40 -5.64
CA ASP A 132 10.06 23.05 -5.57
C ASP A 132 10.09 24.03 -4.38
N SER A 133 10.56 23.54 -3.24
CA SER A 133 10.79 24.32 -2.03
C SER A 133 12.18 24.01 -1.48
N ALA A 134 12.78 24.95 -0.75
CA ALA A 134 14.11 24.74 -0.16
C ALA A 134 14.18 23.44 0.66
N GLY A 135 13.18 23.19 1.51
CA GLY A 135 13.13 21.97 2.31
C GLY A 135 12.97 20.68 1.49
N ASN A 136 12.15 20.70 0.44
CA ASN A 136 11.98 19.52 -0.41
C ASN A 136 13.23 19.25 -1.28
N ASN A 137 13.94 20.29 -1.71
CA ASN A 137 15.20 20.14 -2.43
C ASN A 137 16.28 19.49 -1.57
N ASP A 138 16.41 19.95 -0.33
CA ASP A 138 17.35 19.38 0.64
C ASP A 138 17.00 17.91 0.94
N ALA A 139 15.72 17.62 1.19
CA ALA A 139 15.30 16.28 1.60
C ALA A 139 15.24 15.24 0.47
N PHE A 140 14.92 15.64 -0.76
CA PHE A 140 14.64 14.69 -1.85
C PHE A 140 15.57 14.86 -3.05
N GLY A 141 16.15 16.03 -3.28
CA GLY A 141 17.04 16.28 -4.41
C GLY A 141 16.34 16.26 -5.78
N LYS A 142 17.05 16.80 -6.78
CA LYS A 142 16.61 16.94 -8.17
C LYS A 142 17.46 16.08 -9.11
N SER A 143 16.93 15.86 -10.31
CA SER A 143 17.72 15.34 -11.43
C SER A 143 18.78 16.35 -11.88
N GLY A 144 19.83 15.88 -12.56
CA GLY A 144 20.94 16.73 -13.01
C GLY A 144 22.12 16.79 -12.03
N SER A 145 23.12 17.60 -12.36
CA SER A 145 24.30 17.82 -11.51
C SER A 145 24.00 18.84 -10.42
N GLU A 146 24.81 18.89 -9.36
CA GLU A 146 24.67 19.91 -8.31
C GLU A 146 24.82 21.34 -8.84
N ARG A 147 25.60 21.52 -9.91
CA ARG A 147 25.82 22.82 -10.54
C ARG A 147 24.68 23.23 -11.49
N SER A 148 23.85 22.27 -11.92
CA SER A 148 22.75 22.51 -12.86
C SER A 148 21.59 21.54 -12.59
N PRO A 149 20.88 21.72 -11.48
CA PRO A 149 19.74 20.87 -11.15
C PRO A 149 18.56 21.16 -12.09
N MET A 150 17.89 20.11 -12.55
CA MET A 150 16.80 20.20 -13.52
C MET A 150 15.50 19.61 -12.95
N GLY A 151 14.39 20.27 -13.27
CA GLY A 151 13.04 19.83 -12.92
C GLY A 151 12.68 20.00 -11.44
N TYR A 152 11.60 19.30 -11.06
CA TYR A 152 11.12 19.24 -9.68
C TYR A 152 11.99 18.29 -8.84
N PRO A 153 12.10 18.52 -7.51
CA PRO A 153 12.64 17.50 -6.61
C PRO A 153 11.79 16.22 -6.68
N GLN A 154 12.41 15.06 -6.43
CA GLN A 154 11.75 13.76 -6.59
C GLN A 154 11.92 12.88 -5.37
N ALA A 155 10.80 12.49 -4.76
CA ALA A 155 10.79 11.47 -3.72
C ALA A 155 10.82 10.07 -4.37
N ARG A 156 11.79 9.24 -3.99
CA ARG A 156 11.87 7.83 -4.37
C ARG A 156 11.04 7.01 -3.41
N VAL A 157 10.04 6.30 -3.93
CA VAL A 157 9.25 5.32 -3.19
C VAL A 157 9.69 3.95 -3.66
N VAL A 158 10.16 3.11 -2.73
CA VAL A 158 10.48 1.70 -3.01
C VAL A 158 9.49 0.85 -2.25
N ALA A 159 8.86 -0.09 -2.93
CA ALA A 159 7.72 -0.82 -2.39
C ALA A 159 7.81 -2.30 -2.70
N VAL A 160 7.23 -3.10 -1.81
CA VAL A 160 6.91 -4.51 -2.03
C VAL A 160 5.42 -4.60 -2.32
N ALA A 161 5.05 -5.18 -3.46
CA ALA A 161 3.66 -5.40 -3.82
C ALA A 161 3.38 -6.88 -4.06
N GLU A 162 2.20 -7.33 -3.68
CA GLU A 162 1.69 -8.64 -4.05
C GLU A 162 1.25 -8.65 -5.51
N CYS A 163 1.81 -9.55 -6.31
CA CYS A 163 1.51 -9.63 -7.74
C CYS A 163 0.07 -10.06 -8.03
N SER A 164 -0.62 -10.73 -7.11
CA SER A 164 -1.96 -11.27 -7.37
C SER A 164 -3.12 -10.34 -7.02
N SER A 165 -2.92 -9.44 -6.07
CA SER A 165 -3.96 -8.51 -5.60
C SER A 165 -3.62 -7.05 -5.85
N HIS A 166 -2.37 -6.78 -6.27
CA HIS A 166 -1.77 -5.46 -6.36
C HIS A 166 -1.64 -4.77 -4.99
N ALA A 167 -1.83 -5.47 -3.87
CA ALA A 167 -1.66 -4.88 -2.53
C ALA A 167 -0.20 -4.46 -2.30
N VAL A 168 0.04 -3.18 -1.99
CA VAL A 168 1.33 -2.74 -1.46
C VAL A 168 1.44 -3.18 0.00
N LEU A 169 2.49 -3.93 0.32
CA LEU A 169 2.70 -4.59 1.61
C LEU A 169 3.69 -3.86 2.50
N ASP A 170 4.72 -3.26 1.89
CA ASP A 170 5.71 -2.45 2.59
C ASP A 170 6.22 -1.38 1.64
N ALA A 171 6.61 -0.23 2.18
CA ALA A 171 7.10 0.90 1.39
C ALA A 171 7.97 1.84 2.22
N VAL A 172 9.00 2.37 1.56
CA VAL A 172 9.97 3.30 2.13
C VAL A 172 10.19 4.47 1.19
N ILE A 173 10.52 5.63 1.76
CA ILE A 173 10.65 6.89 1.03
C ILE A 173 12.07 7.43 1.23
N GLY A 174 12.80 7.59 0.14
CA GLY A 174 14.12 8.23 0.09
C GLY A 174 14.15 9.39 -0.90
N GLY A 175 15.31 10.06 -1.01
CA GLY A 175 15.58 11.05 -2.05
C GLY A 175 15.94 10.44 -3.42
N PHE A 176 15.92 11.28 -4.45
CA PHE A 176 16.29 10.96 -5.82
C PHE A 176 17.69 10.31 -5.95
N LYS A 177 18.68 10.90 -5.28
CA LYS A 177 20.09 10.46 -5.29
C LYS A 177 20.34 9.23 -4.42
N GLU A 178 19.41 8.88 -3.53
CA GLU A 178 19.55 7.69 -2.71
C GLU A 178 19.39 6.44 -3.58
N SER A 179 20.33 5.51 -3.42
CA SER A 179 20.29 4.25 -4.16
C SER A 179 19.06 3.47 -3.74
N GLU A 180 18.25 3.06 -4.71
CA GLU A 180 17.08 2.21 -4.49
C GLU A 180 17.42 0.93 -3.72
N ARG A 181 18.61 0.38 -3.98
CA ARG A 181 19.20 -0.76 -3.27
C ARG A 181 19.52 -0.46 -1.80
N ILE A 182 19.81 0.77 -1.42
CA ILE A 182 20.04 1.11 -0.01
C ILE A 182 18.69 1.35 0.67
N VAL A 183 17.82 2.12 0.02
CA VAL A 183 16.49 2.47 0.55
C VAL A 183 15.68 1.21 0.86
N SER A 184 15.64 0.24 -0.05
CA SER A 184 14.90 -1.01 0.17
C SER A 184 15.52 -2.00 1.15
N ASP A 185 16.73 -1.78 1.67
CA ASP A 185 17.30 -2.68 2.70
C ASP A 185 16.55 -2.58 4.05
N THR A 186 15.70 -1.56 4.21
CA THR A 186 14.83 -1.37 5.37
C THR A 186 13.42 -1.96 5.20
N LEU A 187 13.12 -2.52 4.02
CA LEU A 187 11.86 -3.23 3.77
C LEU A 187 11.96 -4.63 4.37
N GLU A 188 11.05 -4.91 5.29
CA GLU A 188 11.08 -6.14 6.08
C GLU A 188 9.70 -6.77 6.24
N ALA A 189 8.63 -5.98 6.13
CA ALA A 189 7.29 -6.49 6.37
C ALA A 189 6.84 -7.41 5.24
N HIS A 190 6.20 -8.52 5.62
CA HIS A 190 5.64 -9.54 4.71
C HIS A 190 6.65 -10.22 3.78
N ILE A 191 7.95 -9.97 3.95
CA ILE A 191 9.03 -10.70 3.30
C ILE A 191 9.57 -11.76 4.27
N GLY A 192 9.50 -13.03 3.87
CA GLY A 192 9.94 -14.13 4.71
C GLY A 192 9.57 -15.51 4.16
N ALA A 193 9.54 -16.51 5.03
CA ALA A 193 9.12 -17.86 4.69
C ALA A 193 7.75 -17.87 3.99
N GLY A 194 7.61 -18.71 2.96
CA GLY A 194 6.37 -18.82 2.18
C GLY A 194 6.21 -17.76 1.08
N THR A 195 7.24 -16.97 0.79
CA THR A 195 7.20 -15.93 -0.26
C THR A 195 8.25 -16.14 -1.35
N LEU A 196 7.95 -15.66 -2.56
CA LEU A 196 8.86 -15.57 -3.71
C LEU A 196 8.94 -14.11 -4.16
N LEU A 197 10.11 -13.49 -4.01
CA LEU A 197 10.36 -12.09 -4.34
C LEU A 197 11.00 -11.94 -5.73
N LEU A 198 10.28 -11.25 -6.61
CA LEU A 198 10.71 -10.84 -7.94
C LEU A 198 11.38 -9.46 -7.87
N ALA A 199 12.52 -9.29 -8.53
CA ALA A 199 13.21 -8.00 -8.58
C ALA A 199 14.01 -7.84 -9.88
N ASP A 200 14.17 -6.59 -10.33
CA ASP A 200 14.96 -6.28 -11.53
C ASP A 200 16.47 -6.14 -11.22
N ARG A 201 17.27 -6.09 -12.29
CA ARG A 201 18.74 -6.02 -12.26
C ARG A 201 19.32 -4.90 -11.38
N GLY A 202 18.60 -3.78 -11.23
CA GLY A 202 19.03 -2.63 -10.42
C GLY A 202 19.06 -2.92 -8.91
N LEU A 203 18.29 -3.92 -8.46
CA LEU A 203 18.13 -4.28 -7.05
C LEU A 203 19.06 -5.42 -6.61
N TRP A 204 19.81 -6.00 -7.55
CA TRP A 204 20.77 -7.06 -7.26
C TRP A 204 21.88 -6.60 -6.30
N GLY A 205 22.06 -7.37 -5.22
CA GLY A 205 23.20 -7.26 -4.31
C GLY A 205 23.38 -8.54 -3.50
N LEU A 206 24.61 -9.08 -3.47
CA LEU A 206 24.87 -10.39 -2.85
C LEU A 206 24.58 -10.42 -1.34
N ALA A 207 24.92 -9.35 -0.60
CA ALA A 207 24.61 -9.26 0.82
C ALA A 207 23.08 -9.28 1.07
N ARG A 208 22.31 -8.59 0.22
CA ARG A 208 20.85 -8.59 0.29
C ARG A 208 20.27 -9.96 -0.05
N TRP A 209 20.80 -10.61 -1.08
CA TRP A 209 20.42 -11.97 -1.45
C TRP A 209 20.49 -12.89 -0.22
N HIS A 210 21.64 -12.93 0.46
CA HIS A 210 21.80 -13.72 1.69
C HIS A 210 20.84 -13.30 2.80
N ARG A 211 20.74 -12.01 3.11
CA ARG A 211 19.84 -11.50 4.16
C ARG A 211 18.38 -11.95 3.96
N LEU A 212 17.89 -11.94 2.73
CA LEU A 212 16.53 -12.37 2.41
C LEU A 212 16.38 -13.90 2.43
N ARG A 213 17.42 -14.62 1.97
CA ARG A 213 17.46 -16.09 2.06
C ARG A 213 17.50 -16.60 3.49
N GLU A 214 18.23 -15.94 4.38
CA GLU A 214 18.29 -16.23 5.82
C GLU A 214 16.91 -16.09 6.48
N ARG A 215 16.05 -15.20 5.98
CA ARG A 215 14.64 -15.06 6.41
C ARG A 215 13.69 -16.09 5.77
N GLY A 216 14.19 -17.01 4.94
CA GLY A 216 13.39 -18.01 4.24
C GLY A 216 12.69 -17.52 2.96
N THR A 217 12.99 -16.30 2.49
CA THR A 217 12.36 -15.73 1.28
C THR A 217 12.96 -16.34 0.03
N HIS A 218 12.16 -16.92 -0.87
CA HIS A 218 12.63 -17.31 -2.19
C HIS A 218 12.79 -16.12 -3.12
N LEU A 219 13.80 -16.16 -3.98
CA LEU A 219 14.20 -15.05 -4.84
C LEU A 219 14.20 -15.50 -6.30
N LEU A 220 13.68 -14.67 -7.19
CA LEU A 220 13.76 -14.82 -8.65
C LEU A 220 14.06 -13.45 -9.28
N TRP A 221 15.33 -13.16 -9.52
CA TRP A 221 15.78 -11.81 -9.89
C TRP A 221 16.40 -11.79 -11.27
N ARG A 222 16.16 -10.74 -12.04
CA ARG A 222 16.96 -10.48 -13.25
C ARG A 222 18.31 -9.93 -12.85
N ILE A 223 19.34 -10.34 -13.58
CA ILE A 223 20.69 -9.80 -13.45
C ILE A 223 21.28 -9.48 -14.82
N GLU A 224 22.35 -8.71 -14.85
CA GLU A 224 23.11 -8.48 -16.07
C GLU A 224 23.71 -9.80 -16.58
N ARG A 225 23.61 -10.07 -17.89
CA ARG A 225 24.15 -11.27 -18.56
C ARG A 225 25.64 -11.53 -18.31
N ARG A 226 26.42 -10.49 -17.95
CA ARG A 226 27.85 -10.64 -17.61
C ARG A 226 28.09 -11.29 -16.24
N LYS A 227 27.08 -11.36 -15.39
CA LYS A 227 27.13 -11.97 -14.05
C LYS A 227 26.71 -13.45 -14.10
N ALA A 228 27.07 -14.22 -13.07
CA ALA A 228 26.72 -15.64 -12.90
C ALA A 228 27.14 -16.54 -14.09
N ARG A 229 28.34 -16.33 -14.66
CA ARG A 229 28.83 -17.08 -15.84
C ARG A 229 29.55 -18.39 -15.51
N ARG A 230 29.96 -18.59 -14.26
CA ARG A 230 30.66 -19.81 -13.84
C ARG A 230 29.65 -20.93 -13.62
N VAL A 231 29.36 -21.64 -14.71
CA VAL A 231 28.51 -22.85 -14.70
C VAL A 231 29.18 -23.89 -13.81
N GLN A 232 28.42 -24.45 -12.88
CA GLN A 232 28.82 -25.62 -12.09
C GLN A 232 28.21 -26.88 -12.68
N ASP A 233 26.88 -26.92 -12.76
CA ASP A 233 26.12 -28.07 -13.28
C ASP A 233 25.00 -27.60 -14.20
N VAL A 234 24.82 -28.26 -15.34
CA VAL A 234 23.67 -28.03 -16.22
C VAL A 234 22.55 -28.99 -15.84
N LEU A 235 21.32 -28.49 -15.71
CA LEU A 235 20.14 -29.23 -15.30
C LEU A 235 19.34 -29.69 -16.53
N PRO A 236 18.53 -30.77 -16.43
CA PRO A 236 17.78 -31.34 -17.55
C PRO A 236 16.82 -30.37 -18.27
N ASP A 237 16.36 -29.32 -17.60
CA ASP A 237 15.46 -28.32 -18.18
C ASP A 237 16.17 -27.13 -18.84
N GLY A 238 17.49 -27.25 -19.06
CA GLY A 238 18.32 -26.25 -19.74
C GLY A 238 18.81 -25.10 -18.87
N SER A 239 18.35 -25.01 -17.62
CA SER A 239 18.93 -24.11 -16.61
C SER A 239 20.24 -24.68 -16.06
N TYR A 240 20.97 -23.90 -15.28
CA TYR A 240 22.23 -24.37 -14.69
C TYR A 240 22.51 -23.77 -13.30
N LEU A 241 23.22 -24.51 -12.47
CA LEU A 241 23.74 -24.01 -11.20
C LEU A 241 25.01 -23.18 -11.44
N ALA A 242 25.12 -22.05 -10.73
CA ALA A 242 26.28 -21.18 -10.78
C ALA A 242 26.59 -20.61 -9.40
N ARG A 243 27.87 -20.30 -9.17
CA ARG A 243 28.32 -19.61 -7.96
C ARG A 243 28.55 -18.13 -8.25
N ILE A 244 27.85 -17.25 -7.53
CA ILE A 244 28.05 -15.80 -7.63
C ILE A 244 28.88 -15.31 -6.46
N GLU A 245 29.97 -14.63 -6.77
CA GLU A 245 30.89 -14.03 -5.80
C GLU A 245 30.66 -12.52 -5.67
N ALA A 246 30.97 -11.97 -4.50
CA ALA A 246 31.00 -10.52 -4.33
C ALA A 246 32.07 -9.90 -5.24
N ASN A 247 31.74 -8.73 -5.81
CA ASN A 247 32.57 -8.04 -6.78
C ASN A 247 33.94 -7.72 -6.16
N LYS A 248 35.05 -7.93 -6.90
CA LYS A 248 36.41 -7.71 -6.38
C LYS A 248 36.67 -6.26 -5.93
N HIS A 249 35.91 -5.31 -6.49
CA HIS A 249 36.05 -3.87 -6.24
C HIS A 249 34.98 -3.28 -5.32
N SER A 250 34.14 -4.08 -4.65
CA SER A 250 33.22 -3.55 -3.64
C SER A 250 34.02 -3.14 -2.38
N LYS A 251 34.70 -2.00 -2.45
CA LYS A 251 35.28 -1.28 -1.30
C LYS A 251 34.15 -0.61 -0.50
N ALA A 252 33.21 -1.39 0.03
CA ALA A 252 32.43 -0.91 1.16
C ALA A 252 33.37 -1.04 2.36
N ALA A 253 34.02 0.06 2.74
CA ALA A 253 34.96 0.11 3.85
C ALA A 253 34.31 -0.53 5.10
N GLY A 254 34.93 -1.57 5.64
CA GLY A 254 34.55 -2.16 6.93
C GLY A 254 33.47 -3.26 6.93
N THR A 255 32.91 -3.70 5.78
CA THR A 255 31.97 -4.84 5.76
C THR A 255 32.67 -6.12 5.28
N ALA A 256 32.55 -7.21 6.06
CA ALA A 256 33.00 -8.53 5.65
C ALA A 256 32.40 -8.89 4.28
N LYS A 257 33.24 -9.43 3.38
CA LYS A 257 32.80 -9.80 2.03
C LYS A 257 31.76 -10.92 2.16
N ALA A 258 30.54 -10.66 1.67
CA ALA A 258 29.48 -11.67 1.67
C ALA A 258 29.95 -12.96 0.98
N PRO A 259 29.65 -14.15 1.54
CA PRO A 259 30.12 -15.41 0.99
C PRO A 259 29.53 -15.65 -0.40
N PRO A 260 30.17 -16.47 -1.26
CA PRO A 260 29.60 -16.81 -2.56
C PRO A 260 28.25 -17.51 -2.40
N ALA A 261 27.26 -17.13 -3.22
CA ALA A 261 25.95 -17.77 -3.25
C ALA A 261 25.87 -18.79 -4.38
N LEU A 262 25.38 -19.99 -4.07
CA LEU A 262 24.88 -20.92 -5.09
C LEU A 262 23.52 -20.42 -5.57
N VAL A 263 23.38 -20.27 -6.88
CA VAL A 263 22.11 -19.88 -7.51
C VAL A 263 21.86 -20.79 -8.71
N ARG A 264 20.59 -20.91 -9.09
CA ARG A 264 20.22 -21.47 -10.39
C ARG A 264 19.98 -20.34 -11.37
N VAL A 265 20.52 -20.46 -12.57
CA VAL A 265 20.46 -19.46 -13.64
C VAL A 265 19.54 -19.95 -14.73
N ILE A 266 18.64 -19.07 -15.18
CA ILE A 266 17.71 -19.32 -16.26
C ILE A 266 17.93 -18.24 -17.31
N ASP A 267 18.36 -18.64 -18.50
CA ASP A 267 18.51 -17.75 -19.65
C ASP A 267 17.37 -18.03 -20.64
N TYR A 268 16.63 -17.00 -21.03
CA TYR A 268 15.59 -17.12 -22.06
C TYR A 268 15.58 -15.88 -22.96
N ARG A 269 14.93 -15.99 -24.11
CA ARG A 269 14.68 -14.89 -25.04
C ARG A 269 13.20 -14.56 -25.04
N ILE A 270 12.89 -13.29 -25.20
CA ILE A 270 11.53 -12.83 -25.49
C ILE A 270 11.43 -12.68 -27.00
N ASP A 271 10.40 -13.24 -27.61
CA ASP A 271 10.21 -13.16 -29.06
C ASP A 271 10.21 -11.70 -29.52
N GLY A 272 10.94 -11.43 -30.61
CA GLY A 272 11.14 -10.08 -31.13
C GLY A 272 12.15 -9.21 -30.36
N GLN A 273 12.75 -9.71 -29.27
CA GLN A 273 13.84 -9.01 -28.57
C GLN A 273 15.19 -9.70 -28.83
N PRO A 274 16.24 -8.95 -29.21
CA PRO A 274 17.56 -9.52 -29.48
C PRO A 274 18.29 -9.95 -28.18
N ASP A 275 17.91 -9.36 -27.05
CA ASP A 275 18.59 -9.53 -25.77
C ASP A 275 18.13 -10.78 -25.03
N ILE A 276 19.11 -11.50 -24.45
CA ILE A 276 18.85 -12.59 -23.52
C ILE A 276 18.48 -12.01 -22.16
N VAL A 277 17.35 -12.43 -21.62
CA VAL A 277 16.98 -12.21 -20.22
C VAL A 277 17.64 -13.29 -19.37
N ARG A 278 18.48 -12.87 -18.42
CA ARG A 278 19.11 -13.75 -17.43
C ARG A 278 18.44 -13.56 -16.08
N LEU A 279 17.84 -14.63 -15.56
CA LEU A 279 17.33 -14.72 -14.21
C LEU A 279 18.25 -15.57 -13.35
N ILE A 280 18.25 -15.27 -12.06
CA ILE A 280 18.79 -16.13 -11.02
C ILE A 280 17.73 -16.42 -9.99
N THR A 281 17.73 -17.65 -9.48
CA THR A 281 16.77 -18.09 -8.50
C THR A 281 17.43 -18.88 -7.38
N SER A 282 16.82 -18.77 -6.20
CA SER A 282 17.10 -19.63 -5.05
C SER A 282 16.38 -20.98 -5.09
N LEU A 283 15.46 -21.17 -6.05
CA LEU A 283 14.70 -22.39 -6.26
C LEU A 283 15.51 -23.35 -7.14
N THR A 284 16.36 -24.17 -6.52
CA THR A 284 17.34 -25.01 -7.22
C THR A 284 16.79 -26.34 -7.73
N ASP A 285 15.67 -26.81 -7.19
CA ASP A 285 14.98 -28.03 -7.64
C ASP A 285 14.25 -27.77 -8.96
N HIS A 286 14.73 -28.38 -10.05
CA HIS A 286 14.19 -28.18 -11.39
C HIS A 286 12.91 -28.97 -11.67
N GLU A 287 12.66 -30.04 -10.93
CA GLU A 287 11.43 -30.82 -11.07
C GLU A 287 10.28 -30.10 -10.39
N LYS A 288 10.53 -29.54 -9.20
CA LYS A 288 9.53 -28.77 -8.46
C LYS A 288 9.31 -27.37 -9.03
N TYR A 289 10.33 -26.76 -9.61
CA TYR A 289 10.28 -25.40 -10.16
C TYR A 289 10.89 -25.36 -11.57
N PRO A 290 10.16 -25.78 -12.62
CA PRO A 290 10.69 -25.78 -13.99
C PRO A 290 11.12 -24.40 -14.47
N ALA A 291 12.21 -24.34 -15.25
CA ALA A 291 12.79 -23.09 -15.74
C ALA A 291 11.82 -22.28 -16.60
N THR A 292 11.02 -22.96 -17.42
CA THR A 292 9.99 -22.34 -18.27
C THR A 292 8.86 -21.70 -17.46
N GLU A 293 8.39 -22.37 -16.40
CA GLU A 293 7.40 -21.83 -15.47
C GLU A 293 7.94 -20.59 -14.74
N LEU A 294 9.20 -20.64 -14.26
CA LEU A 294 9.84 -19.49 -13.61
C LEU A 294 10.07 -18.33 -14.59
N ALA A 295 10.45 -18.59 -15.83
CA ALA A 295 10.60 -17.56 -16.86
C ALA A 295 9.25 -16.87 -17.15
N ALA A 296 8.17 -17.65 -17.30
CA ALA A 296 6.82 -17.11 -17.47
C ALA A 296 6.36 -16.32 -16.22
N LEU A 297 6.60 -16.85 -15.02
CA LEU A 297 6.26 -16.20 -13.77
C LEU A 297 6.97 -14.85 -13.61
N TYR A 298 8.22 -14.72 -14.07
CA TYR A 298 8.96 -13.46 -13.96
C TYR A 298 8.26 -12.29 -14.66
N ALA A 299 7.43 -12.54 -15.69
CA ALA A 299 6.62 -11.50 -16.31
C ALA A 299 5.72 -10.78 -15.30
N ARG A 300 5.26 -11.47 -14.25
CA ARG A 300 4.47 -10.93 -13.13
C ARG A 300 5.21 -9.88 -12.30
N ARG A 301 6.51 -9.68 -12.51
CA ARG A 301 7.23 -8.54 -11.93
C ARG A 301 6.66 -7.22 -12.45
N TRP A 302 6.11 -7.16 -13.67
CA TRP A 302 5.47 -5.96 -14.21
C TRP A 302 4.21 -5.52 -13.44
N GLU A 303 3.60 -6.39 -12.64
CA GLU A 303 2.41 -6.05 -11.85
C GLU A 303 2.69 -4.86 -10.90
N ILE A 304 3.91 -4.72 -10.36
CA ILE A 304 4.26 -3.56 -9.52
C ILE A 304 4.33 -2.24 -10.31
N GLU A 305 4.64 -2.29 -11.60
CA GLU A 305 4.59 -1.08 -12.43
C GLU A 305 3.15 -0.62 -12.64
N LEU A 306 2.22 -1.56 -12.80
CA LEU A 306 0.78 -1.27 -12.83
C LEU A 306 0.30 -0.70 -11.48
N VAL A 307 0.76 -1.26 -10.36
CA VAL A 307 0.52 -0.69 -9.02
C VAL A 307 0.99 0.77 -8.94
N PHE A 308 2.19 1.06 -9.45
CA PHE A 308 2.68 2.44 -9.46
C PHE A 308 1.89 3.35 -10.41
N ASP A 309 1.41 2.84 -11.54
CA ASP A 309 0.54 3.60 -12.44
C ASP A 309 -0.81 3.93 -11.79
N GLU A 310 -1.43 2.97 -11.11
CA GLU A 310 -2.65 3.17 -10.32
C GLU A 310 -2.51 4.31 -9.32
N ILE A 311 -1.39 4.35 -8.60
CA ILE A 311 -1.13 5.38 -7.59
C ILE A 311 -0.80 6.72 -8.28
N LYS A 312 0.13 6.74 -9.23
CA LYS A 312 0.72 7.96 -9.82
C LYS A 312 -0.23 8.66 -10.78
N THR A 313 -0.93 7.88 -11.58
CA THR A 313 -1.75 8.34 -12.71
C THR A 313 -3.21 8.41 -12.30
N HIS A 314 -3.79 7.28 -11.89
CA HIS A 314 -5.23 7.18 -11.65
C HIS A 314 -5.69 7.77 -10.32
N GLN A 315 -4.97 7.49 -9.22
CA GLN A 315 -5.34 7.94 -7.89
C GLN A 315 -4.92 9.38 -7.62
N ARG A 316 -3.64 9.70 -7.84
CA ARG A 316 -3.08 11.02 -7.53
C ARG A 316 -3.60 12.10 -8.47
N GLY A 317 -3.89 11.79 -9.74
CA GLY A 317 -4.49 12.71 -10.72
C GLY A 317 -3.74 14.03 -10.98
N ARG A 318 -2.57 14.23 -10.37
CA ARG A 318 -1.73 15.43 -10.47
C ARG A 318 -0.27 15.03 -10.69
N PRO A 319 0.49 15.80 -11.47
CA PRO A 319 1.88 15.47 -11.78
C PRO A 319 2.81 15.68 -10.56
N VAL A 320 2.51 16.67 -9.70
CA VAL A 320 3.32 17.05 -8.54
C VAL A 320 2.47 16.95 -7.26
N LEU A 321 3.04 16.42 -6.18
CA LEU A 321 2.39 16.36 -4.86
C LEU A 321 2.08 17.78 -4.32
N ARG A 322 1.21 17.90 -3.31
CA ARG A 322 0.75 19.23 -2.85
C ARG A 322 1.63 19.86 -1.78
N SER A 323 2.34 19.04 -1.01
CA SER A 323 2.99 19.49 0.23
C SER A 323 4.35 20.13 -0.04
N GLN A 324 4.55 21.36 0.44
CA GLN A 324 5.81 22.11 0.28
C GLN A 324 6.85 21.81 1.37
N THR A 325 6.56 20.89 2.29
CA THR A 325 7.48 20.47 3.35
C THR A 325 7.79 18.98 3.23
N PRO A 326 9.01 18.53 3.59
CA PRO A 326 9.38 17.12 3.50
C PRO A 326 8.47 16.19 4.29
N ASP A 327 8.10 16.59 5.50
CA ASP A 327 7.16 15.83 6.34
C ASP A 327 5.77 15.78 5.72
N GLY A 328 5.30 16.88 5.12
CA GLY A 328 4.02 16.90 4.42
C GLY A 328 4.02 15.96 3.21
N VAL A 329 5.14 15.89 2.47
CA VAL A 329 5.33 14.96 1.35
C VAL A 329 5.28 13.52 1.83
N ARG A 330 6.06 13.15 2.86
CA ARG A 330 6.04 11.79 3.43
C ARG A 330 4.64 11.41 3.91
N GLN A 331 3.95 12.32 4.59
CA GLN A 331 2.58 12.14 5.07
C GLN A 331 1.62 11.86 3.91
N GLU A 332 1.72 12.61 2.81
CA GLU A 332 0.89 12.45 1.62
C GLU A 332 1.17 11.14 0.89
N ILE A 333 2.43 10.71 0.78
CA ILE A 333 2.80 9.44 0.14
C ILE A 333 2.22 8.25 0.90
N TYR A 334 2.40 8.16 2.23
CA TYR A 334 1.82 7.07 3.01
C TYR A 334 0.29 7.10 2.98
N ALA A 335 -0.33 8.28 2.94
CA ALA A 335 -1.77 8.41 2.76
C ALA A 335 -2.25 7.86 1.41
N HIS A 336 -1.50 8.10 0.33
CA HIS A 336 -1.79 7.51 -0.98
C HIS A 336 -1.72 5.99 -0.93
N LEU A 337 -0.71 5.42 -0.27
CA LEU A 337 -0.58 3.96 -0.10
C LEU A 337 -1.73 3.34 0.69
N ILE A 338 -2.20 4.00 1.76
CA ILE A 338 -3.36 3.54 2.54
C ILE A 338 -4.64 3.58 1.69
N VAL A 339 -4.88 4.66 0.95
CA VAL A 339 -6.06 4.78 0.08
C VAL A 339 -6.01 3.74 -1.06
N HIS A 340 -4.83 3.48 -1.62
CA HIS A 340 -4.62 2.43 -2.61
C HIS A 340 -4.96 1.06 -2.03
N HIS A 341 -4.39 0.73 -0.87
CA HIS A 341 -4.66 -0.52 -0.17
C HIS A 341 -6.15 -0.71 0.14
N ALA A 342 -6.83 0.32 0.66
CA ALA A 342 -8.27 0.29 0.92
C ALA A 342 -9.10 0.05 -0.36
N THR A 343 -8.69 0.64 -1.48
CA THR A 343 -9.33 0.45 -2.78
C THR A 343 -9.10 -0.98 -3.29
N ARG A 344 -7.90 -1.54 -3.08
CA ARG A 344 -7.56 -2.91 -3.44
C ARG A 344 -8.26 -3.96 -2.57
N ASP A 345 -8.44 -3.71 -1.28
CA ASP A 345 -9.21 -4.57 -0.39
C ASP A 345 -10.69 -4.65 -0.81
N LEU A 346 -11.28 -3.53 -1.23
CA LEU A 346 -12.64 -3.51 -1.79
C LEU A 346 -12.73 -4.32 -3.10
N LEU A 347 -11.73 -4.19 -3.97
CA LEU A 347 -11.67 -4.92 -5.23
C LEU A 347 -11.51 -6.42 -5.03
N ASP A 348 -10.64 -6.82 -4.10
CA ASP A 348 -10.41 -8.22 -3.75
C ASP A 348 -11.66 -8.88 -3.14
N GLU A 349 -12.38 -8.16 -2.28
CA GLU A 349 -13.69 -8.60 -1.78
C GLU A 349 -14.71 -8.76 -2.91
N ALA A 350 -14.82 -7.78 -3.81
CA ALA A 350 -15.72 -7.87 -4.96
C ALA A 350 -15.35 -9.03 -5.90
N ALA A 351 -14.07 -9.25 -6.13
CA ALA A 351 -13.57 -10.35 -6.96
C ALA A 351 -13.95 -11.71 -6.38
N ARG A 352 -13.81 -11.89 -5.06
CA ARG A 352 -14.26 -13.10 -4.35
C ARG A 352 -15.75 -13.33 -4.45
N LEU A 353 -16.56 -12.27 -4.30
CA LEU A 353 -18.03 -12.37 -4.41
C LEU A 353 -18.51 -12.73 -5.83
N HIS A 354 -17.72 -12.40 -6.85
CA HIS A 354 -18.08 -12.63 -8.26
C HIS A 354 -17.25 -13.73 -8.95
N SER A 355 -16.44 -14.48 -8.20
CA SER A 355 -15.53 -15.51 -8.74
C SER A 355 -14.67 -15.00 -9.91
N SER A 356 -14.21 -13.75 -9.83
CA SER A 356 -13.32 -13.11 -10.80
C SER A 356 -11.93 -12.87 -10.18
N THR A 357 -10.97 -12.40 -10.99
CA THR A 357 -9.64 -12.04 -10.49
C THR A 357 -9.54 -10.54 -10.22
N ALA A 358 -8.97 -10.16 -9.07
CA ALA A 358 -8.88 -8.77 -8.63
C ALA A 358 -8.05 -7.89 -9.60
N GLU A 359 -7.01 -8.45 -10.21
CA GLU A 359 -6.15 -7.79 -11.20
C GLU A 359 -6.91 -7.32 -12.44
N ARG A 360 -7.93 -8.08 -12.86
CA ARG A 360 -8.71 -7.78 -14.08
C ARG A 360 -9.82 -6.77 -13.83
N THR A 361 -10.02 -6.36 -12.58
CA THR A 361 -11.09 -5.42 -12.23
C THR A 361 -10.56 -3.98 -12.27
N SER A 362 -11.31 -3.08 -12.90
CA SER A 362 -10.89 -1.68 -13.10
C SER A 362 -10.66 -0.94 -11.78
N PHE A 363 -9.40 -0.60 -11.50
CA PHE A 363 -8.99 0.21 -10.35
C PHE A 363 -9.69 1.58 -10.34
N THR A 364 -9.74 2.27 -11.48
CA THR A 364 -10.39 3.58 -11.61
C THR A 364 -11.88 3.53 -11.26
N ARG A 365 -12.59 2.46 -11.65
CA ARG A 365 -14.01 2.28 -11.28
C ARG A 365 -14.17 2.10 -9.77
N ALA A 366 -13.33 1.28 -9.14
CA ALA A 366 -13.35 1.12 -7.68
C ALA A 366 -13.02 2.41 -6.94
N LEU A 367 -12.01 3.16 -7.41
CA LEU A 367 -11.66 4.46 -6.84
C LEU A 367 -12.84 5.45 -6.90
N HIS A 368 -13.60 5.45 -8.00
CA HIS A 368 -14.83 6.25 -8.10
C HIS A 368 -15.91 5.81 -7.11
N VAL A 369 -16.05 4.51 -6.84
CA VAL A 369 -16.95 4.01 -5.78
C VAL A 369 -16.48 4.50 -4.42
N VAL A 370 -15.20 4.34 -4.08
CA VAL A 370 -14.62 4.81 -2.81
C VAL A 370 -14.86 6.31 -2.61
N ARG A 371 -14.58 7.14 -3.63
CA ARG A 371 -14.87 8.59 -3.62
C ARG A 371 -16.33 8.89 -3.31
N ARG A 372 -17.28 8.17 -3.92
CA ARG A 372 -18.72 8.33 -3.68
C ARG A 372 -19.11 7.97 -2.24
N THR A 373 -18.48 6.97 -1.64
CA THR A 373 -18.79 6.59 -0.25
C THR A 373 -18.41 7.67 0.77
N VAL A 374 -17.38 8.48 0.50
CA VAL A 374 -16.95 9.56 1.39
C VAL A 374 -17.91 10.75 1.40
N ILE A 375 -18.59 11.01 0.28
CA ILE A 375 -19.53 12.12 0.12
C ILE A 375 -20.99 11.73 0.39
N SER A 376 -21.27 10.43 0.42
CA SER A 376 -22.62 9.93 0.70
C SER A 376 -22.88 9.98 2.20
N PRO A 377 -23.98 10.59 2.66
CA PRO A 377 -24.37 10.48 4.06
C PRO A 377 -24.52 8.99 4.38
N SER A 378 -23.82 8.49 5.39
CA SER A 378 -24.00 7.12 5.90
C SER A 378 -25.46 6.93 6.30
N GLY A 379 -26.29 6.43 5.37
CA GLY A 379 -27.74 6.43 5.51
C GLY A 379 -28.56 5.76 4.41
N PHE A 380 -28.01 5.45 3.23
CA PHE A 380 -28.71 4.63 2.23
C PHE A 380 -28.06 3.26 2.11
N SER A 381 -28.49 2.31 2.95
CA SER A 381 -28.49 0.91 2.58
C SER A 381 -29.86 0.61 1.94
N PRO A 382 -29.96 0.28 0.65
CA PRO A 382 -31.24 -0.05 0.02
C PRO A 382 -31.76 -1.45 0.42
N LEU A 383 -31.12 -2.16 1.35
CA LEU A 383 -31.48 -3.54 1.71
C LEU A 383 -31.49 -3.74 3.23
N ARG A 384 -32.57 -3.29 3.88
CA ARG A 384 -33.17 -4.00 5.02
C ARG A 384 -34.69 -3.84 4.93
N PRO A 385 -35.46 -4.89 4.62
CA PRO A 385 -36.88 -4.89 4.89
C PRO A 385 -37.02 -4.64 6.39
N GLN A 386 -37.67 -3.54 6.76
CA GLN A 386 -38.12 -3.37 8.14
C GLN A 386 -39.11 -4.49 8.39
N THR A 387 -38.70 -5.52 9.14
CA THR A 387 -39.65 -6.44 9.77
C THR A 387 -40.49 -5.60 10.71
N ARG A 388 -41.68 -5.22 10.24
CA ARG A 388 -42.76 -4.71 11.10
C ARG A 388 -42.92 -5.70 12.25
N PRO A 389 -42.93 -5.27 13.52
CA PRO A 389 -43.33 -6.15 14.60
C PRO A 389 -44.79 -6.58 14.34
N ALA A 390 -45.05 -7.88 14.44
CA ALA A 390 -46.41 -8.41 14.39
C ALA A 390 -47.31 -7.67 15.40
N PRO A 391 -48.58 -7.39 15.07
CA PRO A 391 -49.49 -6.76 16.00
C PRO A 391 -49.63 -7.63 17.25
N ARG A 392 -49.42 -7.02 18.42
CA ARG A 392 -49.64 -7.66 19.71
C ARG A 392 -51.07 -8.20 19.76
N THR A 393 -51.21 -9.52 19.87
CA THR A 393 -52.47 -10.15 20.21
C THR A 393 -52.89 -9.69 21.60
N HIS A 394 -54.13 -9.20 21.69
CA HIS A 394 -54.76 -8.76 22.93
C HIS A 394 -54.73 -9.91 23.94
N ARG A 395 -54.05 -9.71 25.08
CA ARG A 395 -54.21 -10.57 26.26
C ARG A 395 -55.58 -10.30 26.88
N ASP A 396 -56.18 -11.40 27.30
CA ASP A 396 -57.47 -11.53 27.98
C ASP A 396 -57.74 -10.46 29.03
N ARG A 397 -58.92 -9.82 28.91
CA ARG A 397 -59.55 -9.10 30.02
C ARG A 397 -60.25 -10.13 30.91
N PRO A 398 -60.07 -10.12 32.24
CA PRO A 398 -60.90 -10.91 33.14
C PRO A 398 -62.34 -10.39 33.12
N GLN A 399 -63.31 -11.29 32.96
CA GLN A 399 -64.75 -11.01 33.12
C GLN A 399 -65.08 -10.70 34.60
N PRO A 400 -65.99 -9.76 34.88
CA PRO A 400 -66.49 -9.52 36.23
C PRO A 400 -67.51 -10.61 36.64
N PRO A 401 -67.62 -10.94 37.95
CA PRO A 401 -68.50 -12.00 38.42
C PRO A 401 -69.98 -11.61 38.30
N ALA A 402 -70.79 -12.59 37.91
CA ALA A 402 -72.24 -12.49 37.75
C ALA A 402 -72.94 -12.25 39.10
N SER A 403 -73.81 -11.25 39.14
CA SER A 403 -74.73 -10.98 40.24
C SER A 403 -75.85 -12.03 40.29
N SER A 404 -75.93 -12.76 41.40
CA SER A 404 -77.08 -13.58 41.77
C SER A 404 -78.11 -12.69 42.48
N SER A 405 -79.34 -12.69 41.98
CA SER A 405 -80.52 -12.08 42.61
C SER A 405 -81.01 -12.90 43.81
N ALA A 406 -81.27 -12.24 44.94
CA ALA A 406 -82.27 -12.69 45.91
C ALA A 406 -82.84 -11.49 46.68
N SER A 407 -84.17 -11.34 46.59
CA SER A 407 -85.12 -10.50 47.35
C SER A 407 -85.11 -8.98 47.10
#